data_AF-A0A955SWY8-F1
#
_entry.id   AF-A0A955SWY8-F1
#
_cell.length_a   1.000
_cell.length_b   1.000
_cell.length_c   1.000
_cell.angle_alpha   90.00
_cell.angle_beta   90.00
_cell.angle_gamma   90.00
#
_symmetry.space_group_name_H-M   'P 1'
#
loop_
_entity.id
_entity.type
_entity.pdbx_description
1 polymer ?
#
loop_
_entity_poly.entity_id
_entity_poly.type
_entity_poly.pdbx_seq_one_letter_code
_entity_poly.pdbx_strand_id
1 'polypeptide(L)'
;DILVIDDLGVTKLSDFVREQTYSIIDQRYSENKTLIVTSNLNMKELEEQITYPVFSRVCGMCSIVNPGDIDFRIGVSRNKSR
;
A
#
# COMPACT_ATOMS: atom_id res chain seq x y z
N ASP A 1 2.21 -14.05 12.25
CA ASP A 1 3.10 -13.63 11.16
C ASP A 1 2.44 -12.46 10.44
N ILE A 2 3.13 -11.34 10.26
CA ILE A 2 2.57 -10.08 9.73
C ILE A 2 3.48 -9.60 8.60
N LEU A 3 2.90 -9.21 7.48
CA LEU A 3 3.62 -8.53 6.39
C LEU A 3 3.14 -7.08 6.28
N VAL A 4 4.10 -6.16 6.17
CA VAL A 4 3.84 -4.74 5.87
C VAL A 4 4.43 -4.43 4.50
N ILE A 5 3.60 -3.90 3.59
CA ILE A 5 4.02 -3.41 2.27
C ILE A 5 3.90 -1.89 2.29
N ASP A 6 5.03 -1.21 2.09
CA ASP A 6 5.08 0.25 2.05
C ASP A 6 4.94 0.78 0.61
N ASP A 7 4.31 1.96 0.44
CA ASP A 7 4.19 2.70 -0.82
C ASP A 7 3.66 1.88 -2.03
N LEU A 8 2.64 1.04 -1.82
CA LEU A 8 2.07 0.21 -2.88
C LEU A 8 1.50 1.07 -4.02
N GLY A 9 1.91 0.75 -5.25
CA GLY A 9 1.42 1.39 -6.48
C GLY A 9 2.11 2.71 -6.83
N VAL A 10 2.95 3.29 -5.96
CA VAL A 10 3.58 4.60 -6.20
C VAL A 10 4.56 4.57 -7.38
N THR A 11 5.29 3.46 -7.56
CA THR A 11 6.20 3.28 -8.70
C THR A 11 5.56 2.40 -9.75
N LYS A 12 5.76 2.74 -11.04
CA LYS A 12 5.43 1.84 -12.15
C LYS A 12 6.14 0.50 -11.95
N LEU A 13 5.36 -0.51 -11.60
CA LEU A 13 5.87 -1.86 -11.40
C LEU A 13 6.25 -2.45 -12.76
N SER A 14 7.48 -2.96 -12.87
CA SER A 14 7.86 -3.84 -13.97
C SER A 14 7.02 -5.13 -13.90
N ASP A 15 6.92 -5.86 -15.00
CA ASP A 15 6.14 -7.09 -15.06
C ASP A 15 6.56 -8.09 -13.99
N PHE A 16 7.88 -8.23 -13.77
CA PHE A 16 8.41 -9.05 -12.69
C PHE A 16 7.90 -8.62 -11.31
N VAL A 17 7.92 -7.32 -11.00
CA VAL A 17 7.44 -6.84 -9.69
C VAL A 17 5.93 -7.03 -9.55
N ARG A 18 5.16 -6.90 -10.64
CA ARG A 18 3.71 -7.18 -10.64
C ARG A 18 3.43 -8.64 -10.30
N GLU A 19 4.15 -9.57 -10.91
CA GLU A 19 4.01 -11.01 -10.64
C GLU A 19 4.37 -11.35 -9.19
N GLN A 20 5.47 -10.81 -8.68
CA GLN A 20 5.87 -11.05 -7.28
C GLN A 20 4.83 -10.47 -6.30
N THR A 21 4.34 -9.26 -6.57
CA THR A 21 3.30 -8.62 -5.75
C THR A 21 2.02 -9.46 -5.74
N TYR A 22 1.61 -9.98 -6.89
CA TYR A 22 0.48 -10.89 -7.00
C TYR A 22 0.68 -12.16 -6.16
N SER A 23 1.82 -12.82 -6.33
CA SER A 23 2.11 -14.08 -5.64
C SER A 23 2.11 -13.91 -4.12
N ILE A 24 2.74 -12.85 -3.62
CA ILE A 24 2.80 -12.54 -2.19
C ILE A 24 1.39 -12.30 -1.63
N ILE A 25 0.59 -11.46 -2.28
CA ILE A 25 -0.76 -11.10 -1.80
C ILE A 25 -1.71 -12.30 -1.90
N ASP A 26 -1.62 -13.09 -2.97
CA ASP A 26 -2.43 -14.30 -3.12
C ASP A 26 -2.10 -15.36 -2.06
N GLN A 27 -0.81 -15.56 -1.74
CA GLN A 27 -0.42 -16.45 -0.66
C GLN A 27 -0.96 -15.97 0.69
N ARG A 28 -0.83 -14.67 1.00
CA ARG A 28 -1.33 -14.12 2.27
C ARG A 28 -2.85 -14.24 2.38
N TYR A 29 -3.56 -14.00 1.28
CA TYR A 29 -5.00 -14.14 1.19
C TYR A 29 -5.44 -15.59 1.43
N SER A 30 -4.86 -16.54 0.72
CA SER A 30 -5.19 -17.97 0.82
C SER A 30 -4.88 -18.57 2.20
N GLU A 31 -3.82 -18.09 2.85
CA GLU A 31 -3.43 -18.52 4.19
C GLU A 31 -4.08 -17.67 5.31
N ASN A 32 -4.92 -16.69 4.94
CA ASN A 32 -5.56 -15.73 5.84
C ASN A 32 -4.58 -15.06 6.83
N LYS A 33 -3.39 -14.70 6.33
CA LYS A 33 -2.33 -14.08 7.12
C LYS A 33 -2.46 -12.56 7.08
N THR A 34 -2.18 -11.91 8.20
CA THR A 34 -2.27 -10.46 8.36
C THR A 34 -1.38 -9.71 7.35
N LEU A 35 -1.98 -8.71 6.69
CA LEU A 35 -1.36 -7.82 5.72
C LEU A 35 -1.66 -6.37 6.11
N ILE A 36 -0.65 -5.51 6.12
CA ILE A 36 -0.79 -4.06 6.25
C ILE A 36 -0.17 -3.44 5.00
N VAL A 37 -0.88 -2.48 4.39
CA VAL A 37 -0.43 -1.79 3.19
C VAL A 37 -0.53 -0.29 3.42
N THR A 38 0.49 0.46 3.00
CA THR A 38 0.43 1.91 2.87
C THR A 38 0.48 2.30 1.40
N SER A 39 -0.18 3.39 1.04
CA SER A 39 -0.13 3.96 -0.30
C SER A 39 -0.44 5.45 -0.23
N ASN A 40 0.24 6.24 -1.05
CA ASN A 40 -0.09 7.65 -1.26
C ASN A 40 -1.14 7.86 -2.36
N LEU A 41 -1.68 6.76 -2.91
CA LEU A 41 -2.68 6.78 -3.97
C LEU A 41 -4.07 6.65 -3.38
N ASN A 42 -5.04 7.33 -3.98
CA ASN A 42 -6.45 7.04 -3.69
C ASN A 42 -6.85 5.67 -4.29
N MET A 43 -8.02 5.15 -3.91
CA MET A 43 -8.45 3.81 -4.32
C MET A 43 -8.50 3.62 -5.84
N LYS A 44 -8.91 4.65 -6.58
CA LYS A 44 -8.98 4.58 -8.04
C LYS A 44 -7.59 4.57 -8.68
N GLU A 45 -6.70 5.44 -8.21
CA GLU A 45 -5.31 5.47 -8.67
C GLU A 45 -4.59 4.16 -8.35
N LEU A 46 -4.83 3.60 -7.15
CA LEU A 46 -4.26 2.32 -6.76
C LEU A 46 -4.74 1.21 -7.70
N GLU A 47 -6.04 1.12 -7.96
CA GLU A 47 -6.64 0.16 -8.92
C GLU A 47 -6.00 0.26 -10.32
N GLU A 48 -5.70 1.47 -10.78
CA GLU A 48 -5.04 1.69 -12.08
C GLU A 48 -3.54 1.28 -12.08
N GLN A 49 -2.86 1.36 -10.93
CA GLN A 49 -1.43 1.04 -10.84
C GLN A 49 -1.16 -0.46 -10.66
N ILE A 50 -1.98 -1.15 -9.86
CA ILE A 50 -1.84 -2.60 -9.63
C ILE A 50 -2.83 -3.40 -10.48
N THR A 51 -2.74 -4.72 -10.46
CA THR A 51 -3.71 -5.55 -11.18
C THR A 51 -4.99 -5.68 -10.37
N TYR A 52 -6.14 -5.74 -11.06
CA TYR A 52 -7.45 -5.86 -10.41
C TYR A 52 -7.56 -7.02 -9.38
N PRO A 53 -7.00 -8.23 -9.62
CA PRO A 53 -7.02 -9.29 -8.62
C PRO A 53 -6.26 -8.97 -7.34
N VAL A 54 -5.19 -8.16 -7.42
CA VAL A 54 -4.43 -7.72 -6.25
C VAL A 54 -5.24 -6.67 -5.51
N PHE A 55 -5.76 -5.67 -6.23
CA PHE A 55 -6.62 -4.63 -5.67
C PHE A 55 -7.80 -5.21 -4.90
N SER A 56 -8.54 -6.13 -5.52
CA SER A 56 -9.70 -6.80 -4.89
C SER A 56 -9.33 -7.54 -3.60
N ARG A 57 -8.22 -8.30 -3.59
CA ARG A 57 -7.77 -9.01 -2.38
C ARG A 57 -7.34 -8.05 -1.28
N VAL A 58 -6.60 -6.99 -1.61
CA VAL A 58 -6.19 -5.97 -0.62
C VAL A 58 -7.42 -5.33 0.02
N CYS A 59 -8.40 -4.91 -0.80
CA CYS A 59 -9.67 -4.35 -0.31
C CYS A 59 -10.48 -5.33 0.55
N GLY A 60 -10.45 -6.63 0.23
CA GLY A 60 -11.14 -7.66 1.01
C GLY A 60 -10.45 -8.02 2.33
N MET A 61 -9.11 -7.88 2.39
CA MET A 61 -8.32 -8.22 3.59
C MET A 61 -8.14 -7.05 4.55
N CYS A 62 -8.20 -5.81 4.05
CA CYS A 62 -7.80 -4.62 4.81
C CYS A 62 -8.99 -3.71 5.11
N SER A 63 -8.96 -3.09 6.30
CA SER A 63 -9.79 -1.91 6.57
C SER A 63 -9.07 -0.66 6.07
N ILE A 64 -9.73 0.12 5.21
CA ILE A 64 -9.14 1.33 4.62
C ILE A 64 -9.16 2.47 5.65
N VAL A 65 -8.00 3.08 5.88
CA VAL A 65 -7.83 4.20 6.80
C VAL A 65 -7.16 5.35 6.04
N ASN A 66 -7.74 6.55 6.11
CA ASN A 66 -7.13 7.76 5.60
C ASN A 66 -6.45 8.52 6.76
N PRO A 67 -5.11 8.61 6.80
CA PRO A 67 -4.39 9.28 7.88
C PRO A 67 -4.41 10.82 7.80
N GLY A 68 -4.98 11.40 6.73
CA GLY A 68 -4.99 12.83 6.46
C GLY A 68 -3.74 13.34 5.74
N ASP A 69 -3.73 14.64 5.42
CA ASP A 69 -2.76 15.24 4.47
C ASP A 69 -1.59 15.96 5.15
N ILE A 70 -1.28 15.63 6.41
CA ILE A 70 -0.22 16.31 7.17
C ILE A 70 1.13 15.66 6.88
N ASP A 71 2.02 16.42 6.25
CA ASP A 71 3.43 16.03 6.12
C ASP A 71 4.21 16.33 7.40
N PHE A 72 4.44 15.29 8.20
CA PHE A 72 5.22 15.37 9.43
C PHE A 72 6.73 15.61 9.20
N ARG A 73 7.29 15.28 8.02
CA ARG A 73 8.70 15.54 7.69
C ARG A 73 8.95 17.04 7.47
N ILE A 74 7.97 17.75 6.90
CA ILE A 74 8.03 19.21 6.68
C ILE A 74 7.66 19.97 7.97
N GLY A 75 6.62 19.53 8.69
CA GLY A 75 6.05 20.26 9.83
C GLY A 75 6.98 20.43 11.05
N VAL A 76 7.98 19.57 11.23
CA VAL A 76 8.88 19.61 12.40
C VAL A 76 10.03 20.63 12.24
N SER A 77 10.35 21.08 11.02
CA SER A 77 11.48 21.99 10.78
C SER A 77 11.21 23.46 11.17
N ARG A 78 9.96 23.88 11.41
CA ARG A 78 9.65 25.28 11.78
C ARG A 78 9.86 25.62 13.27
N ASN A 79 10.10 24.63 14.13
CA ASN A 79 10.29 24.86 15.58
C ASN A 79 11.75 24.80 16.06
N LYS A 80 12.75 24.79 15.15
CA LYS A 80 14.18 24.78 15.52
C LYS A 80 14.90 26.12 15.38
N SER A 81 14.21 27.19 14.99
CA SER A 81 14.76 28.55 15.01
C SER A 81 14.10 29.36 16.13
N ARG A 82 14.50 29.08 17.37
CA ARG A 82 14.42 30.04 18.48
C ARG A 82 15.83 30.50 18.79
#